data_AF-A0A962ZQV2-F1
#
_entry.id   AF-A0A962ZQV2-F1
#
_cell.length_a   1.000
_cell.length_b   1.000
_cell.length_c   1.000
_cell.angle_alpha   90.00
_cell.angle_beta   90.00
_cell.angle_gamma   90.00
#
_symmetry.space_group_name_H-M   'P 1'
#
loop_
_entity.id
_entity.type
_entity.pdbx_description
1 polymer ?
#
loop_
_entity_poly.entity_id
_entity_poly.type
_entity_poly.pdbx_seq_one_letter_code
_entity_poly.pdbx_strand_id
1 'polypeptide(L)'
;IEQHRVDHTERTDAFNQVQASYYSLGSEVARLEQTLKHQQERGRQLREDLRQTEASLAESESHLGEDRNRLGGWEAELATLAPELELLQAVEETSAEALLQAEDAMHNWQHRWDEFNQHAAEPRQQAEVQQSRIRHVEQVLQRIQGRIRQLEEEQRSLVPGPAEEEVVLLGEQLAELERVMAEHEARSDALVDQLSATRDRSSTLSADLNQARSTLQQKRGRQASLEALQQAAMDDGDASVGAWLQARQLAGKPRLLEQIQVDDGWQLAVETVLGDYLQAVCVDEIGSLGSSLEQLEQGRVALLEAGPNPQAPAEYLGSRVRCG
;
A
#
# COMPACT_ATOMS: atom_id res chain seq x y z
N ILE A 1 -98.90 -90.50 172.01
CA ILE A 1 -97.62 -89.92 171.52
C ILE A 1 -97.22 -90.56 170.18
N GLU A 2 -97.23 -91.90 170.06
CA GLU A 2 -96.92 -92.58 168.79
C GLU A 2 -97.85 -92.24 167.61
N GLN A 3 -99.16 -92.15 167.81
CA GLN A 3 -100.13 -91.81 166.74
C GLN A 3 -99.94 -90.39 166.17
N HIS A 4 -99.54 -89.43 167.01
CA HIS A 4 -99.19 -88.08 166.58
C HIS A 4 -97.85 -88.02 165.84
N ARG A 5 -96.94 -88.99 166.03
CA ARG A 5 -95.71 -89.09 165.24
C ARG A 5 -95.99 -89.63 163.84
N VAL A 6 -96.86 -90.64 163.71
CA VAL A 6 -97.24 -91.22 162.41
C VAL A 6 -97.97 -90.19 161.54
N ASP A 7 -98.96 -89.49 162.10
CA ASP A 7 -99.71 -88.45 161.39
C ASP A 7 -98.81 -87.23 161.05
N HIS A 8 -97.79 -86.96 161.87
CA HIS A 8 -96.76 -85.97 161.56
C HIS A 8 -95.86 -86.43 160.40
N THR A 9 -95.40 -87.68 160.38
CA THR A 9 -94.61 -88.22 159.27
C THR A 9 -95.39 -88.25 157.96
N GLU A 10 -96.67 -88.66 157.95
CA GLU A 10 -97.49 -88.66 156.73
C GLU A 10 -97.72 -87.25 156.18
N ARG A 11 -97.99 -86.27 157.06
CA ARG A 11 -98.09 -84.85 156.64
C ARG A 11 -96.75 -84.29 156.18
N THR A 12 -95.64 -84.71 156.79
CA THR A 12 -94.28 -84.32 156.38
C THR A 12 -93.91 -84.93 155.03
N ASP A 13 -94.26 -86.19 154.76
CA ASP A 13 -94.01 -86.84 153.47
C ASP A 13 -94.87 -86.24 152.37
N ALA A 14 -96.15 -85.96 152.63
CA ALA A 14 -97.00 -85.22 151.70
C ALA A 14 -96.47 -83.80 151.44
N PHE A 15 -95.98 -83.10 152.48
CA PHE A 15 -95.33 -81.80 152.35
C PHE A 15 -94.03 -81.88 151.53
N ASN A 16 -93.19 -82.89 151.76
CA ASN A 16 -91.96 -83.13 151.01
C ASN A 16 -92.27 -83.46 149.54
N GLN A 17 -93.34 -84.20 149.26
CA GLN A 17 -93.76 -84.52 147.90
C GLN A 17 -94.30 -83.28 147.16
N VAL A 18 -95.14 -82.47 147.82
CA VAL A 18 -95.59 -81.17 147.27
C VAL A 18 -94.41 -80.22 147.07
N GLN A 19 -93.45 -80.17 148.00
CA GLN A 19 -92.22 -79.41 147.83
C GLN A 19 -91.38 -79.90 146.66
N ALA A 20 -91.19 -81.21 146.51
CA ALA A 20 -90.45 -81.78 145.38
C ALA A 20 -91.13 -81.45 144.04
N SER A 21 -92.46 -81.57 143.95
CA SER A 21 -93.24 -81.15 142.78
C SER A 21 -93.16 -79.64 142.53
N TYR A 22 -93.17 -78.81 143.57
CA TYR A 22 -93.02 -77.35 143.46
C TYR A 22 -91.63 -76.96 142.94
N TYR A 23 -90.56 -77.59 143.43
CA TYR A 23 -89.21 -77.34 142.93
C TYR A 23 -89.00 -77.89 141.51
N SER A 24 -89.55 -79.06 141.19
CA SER A 24 -89.52 -79.63 139.83
C SER A 24 -90.23 -78.70 138.85
N LEU A 25 -91.46 -78.30 139.15
CA LEU A 25 -92.23 -77.38 138.32
C LEU A 25 -91.57 -76.00 138.25
N GLY A 26 -91.00 -75.50 139.36
CA GLY A 26 -90.23 -74.25 139.38
C GLY A 26 -88.97 -74.31 138.50
N SER A 27 -88.28 -75.45 138.46
CA SER A 27 -87.12 -75.65 137.59
C SER A 27 -87.50 -75.77 136.11
N GLU A 28 -88.64 -76.42 135.81
CA GLU A 28 -89.19 -76.49 134.46
C GLU A 28 -89.65 -75.11 133.97
N VAL A 29 -90.34 -74.34 134.83
CA VAL A 29 -90.73 -72.95 134.55
C VAL A 29 -89.49 -72.08 134.32
N ALA A 30 -88.46 -72.15 135.18
CA ALA A 30 -87.23 -71.39 134.99
C ALA A 30 -86.49 -71.76 133.69
N ARG A 31 -86.46 -73.05 133.33
CA ARG A 31 -85.88 -73.52 132.06
C ARG A 31 -86.68 -73.02 130.86
N LEU A 32 -88.01 -73.06 130.93
CA LEU A 32 -88.89 -72.54 129.88
C LEU A 32 -88.77 -71.02 129.75
N GLU A 33 -88.70 -70.27 130.86
CA GLU A 33 -88.47 -68.82 130.88
C GLU A 33 -87.11 -68.44 130.29
N GLN A 34 -86.05 -69.16 130.64
CA GLN A 34 -84.72 -68.94 130.07
C GLN A 34 -84.72 -69.24 128.55
N THR A 35 -85.40 -70.30 128.12
CA THR A 35 -85.53 -70.64 126.70
C THR A 35 -86.35 -69.58 125.96
N LEU A 36 -87.46 -69.11 126.55
CA LEU A 36 -88.31 -68.05 126.01
C LEU A 36 -87.52 -66.74 125.88
N LYS A 37 -86.75 -66.37 126.91
CA LYS A 37 -85.88 -65.20 126.89
C LYS A 37 -84.83 -65.30 125.80
N HIS A 38 -84.15 -66.45 125.65
CA HIS A 38 -83.17 -66.65 124.57
C HIS A 38 -83.81 -66.60 123.19
N GLN A 39 -85.01 -67.16 123.00
CA GLN A 39 -85.76 -67.08 121.74
C GLN A 39 -86.22 -65.65 121.44
N GLN A 40 -86.63 -64.89 122.46
CA GLN A 40 -86.97 -63.47 122.32
C GLN A 40 -85.75 -62.62 121.96
N GLU A 41 -84.60 -62.84 122.60
CA GLU A 41 -83.32 -62.19 122.30
C GLU A 41 -82.85 -62.52 120.88
N ARG A 42 -82.85 -63.81 120.49
CA ARG A 42 -82.54 -64.25 119.14
C ARG A 42 -83.50 -63.66 118.11
N GLY A 43 -84.80 -63.63 118.41
CA GLY A 43 -85.81 -63.01 117.55
C GLY A 43 -85.64 -61.50 117.44
N ARG A 44 -85.10 -60.82 118.45
CA ARG A 44 -84.75 -59.39 118.39
C ARG A 44 -83.49 -59.17 117.55
N GLN A 45 -82.46 -59.99 117.73
CA GLN A 45 -81.23 -59.94 116.93
C GLN A 45 -81.52 -60.18 115.44
N LEU A 46 -82.26 -61.25 115.10
CA LEU A 46 -82.63 -61.54 113.72
C LEU A 46 -83.45 -60.42 113.07
N ARG A 47 -84.29 -59.72 113.85
CA ARG A 47 -85.05 -58.57 113.36
C ARG A 47 -84.15 -57.36 113.08
N GLU A 48 -83.14 -57.14 113.91
CA GLU A 48 -82.16 -56.07 113.68
C GLU A 48 -81.28 -56.39 112.47
N ASP A 49 -80.76 -57.62 112.38
CA ASP A 49 -79.96 -58.08 111.24
C ASP A 49 -80.78 -57.96 109.93
N LEU A 50 -82.05 -58.39 109.95
CA LEU A 50 -82.95 -58.24 108.79
C LEU A 50 -83.08 -56.77 108.40
N ARG A 51 -83.39 -55.89 109.35
CA ARG A 51 -83.52 -54.45 109.10
C ARG A 51 -82.23 -53.85 108.53
N GLN A 52 -81.07 -54.26 109.04
CA GLN A 52 -79.78 -53.82 108.53
C GLN A 52 -79.55 -54.30 107.10
N THR A 53 -79.84 -55.57 106.80
CA THR A 53 -79.70 -56.11 105.42
C THR A 53 -80.66 -55.45 104.43
N GLU A 54 -81.90 -55.16 104.85
CA GLU A 54 -82.88 -54.43 104.04
C GLU A 54 -82.40 -52.99 103.76
N ALA A 55 -81.82 -52.32 104.75
CA ALA A 55 -81.25 -50.99 104.57
C ALA A 55 -80.06 -51.00 103.60
N SER A 56 -79.13 -51.94 103.76
CA SER A 56 -77.98 -52.09 102.85
C SER A 56 -78.39 -52.49 101.43
N LEU A 57 -79.44 -53.30 101.28
CA LEU A 57 -80.02 -53.64 99.98
C LEU A 57 -80.59 -52.39 99.30
N ALA A 58 -81.39 -51.60 100.02
CA ALA A 58 -81.98 -50.36 99.49
C ALA A 58 -80.91 -49.34 99.07
N GLU A 59 -79.84 -49.19 99.85
CA GLU A 59 -78.68 -48.34 99.51
C GLU A 59 -77.99 -48.83 98.23
N SER A 60 -77.74 -50.14 98.12
CA SER A 60 -77.11 -50.74 96.95
C SER A 60 -77.97 -50.60 95.69
N GLU A 61 -79.29 -50.76 95.81
CA GLU A 61 -80.23 -50.53 94.72
C GLU A 61 -80.26 -49.06 94.26
N SER A 62 -80.17 -48.12 95.21
CA SER A 62 -80.05 -46.69 94.89
C SER A 62 -78.77 -46.40 94.10
N HIS A 63 -77.61 -46.90 94.57
CA HIS A 63 -76.34 -46.73 93.86
C HIS A 63 -76.37 -47.37 92.46
N LEU A 64 -76.93 -48.57 92.34
CA LEU A 64 -77.09 -49.22 91.04
C LEU A 64 -77.99 -48.40 90.08
N GLY A 65 -79.02 -47.75 90.61
CA GLY A 65 -79.86 -46.82 89.85
C GLY A 65 -79.09 -45.60 89.36
N GLU A 66 -78.31 -44.96 90.24
CA GLU A 66 -77.46 -43.82 89.89
C GLU A 66 -76.41 -44.19 88.83
N ASP A 67 -75.75 -45.32 88.98
CA ASP A 67 -74.73 -45.79 88.03
C ASP A 67 -75.34 -46.14 86.67
N ARG A 68 -76.54 -46.75 86.63
CA ARG A 68 -77.26 -46.99 85.37
C ARG A 68 -77.63 -45.69 84.67
N ASN A 69 -78.05 -44.68 85.41
CA ASN A 69 -78.35 -43.36 84.84
C ASN A 69 -77.09 -42.69 84.27
N ARG A 70 -75.96 -42.77 85.00
CA ARG A 70 -74.67 -42.24 84.51
C ARG A 70 -74.19 -42.97 83.26
N LEU A 71 -74.27 -44.29 83.26
CA LEU A 71 -73.90 -45.12 82.11
C LEU A 71 -74.74 -44.77 80.88
N GLY A 72 -76.06 -44.63 81.03
CA GLY A 72 -76.92 -44.18 79.94
C GLY A 72 -76.59 -42.77 79.43
N GLY A 73 -76.17 -41.86 80.33
CA GLY A 73 -75.67 -40.54 79.95
C GLY A 73 -74.40 -40.61 79.10
N TRP A 74 -73.40 -41.39 79.54
CA TRP A 74 -72.16 -41.58 78.80
C TRP A 74 -72.36 -42.31 77.47
N GLU A 75 -73.27 -43.29 77.40
CA GLU A 75 -73.62 -43.97 76.16
C GLU A 75 -74.24 -43.00 75.14
N ALA A 76 -75.12 -42.09 75.59
CA ALA A 76 -75.71 -41.07 74.73
C ALA A 76 -74.68 -40.03 74.25
N GLU A 77 -73.78 -39.60 75.13
CA GLU A 77 -72.66 -38.72 74.77
C GLU A 77 -71.74 -39.40 73.75
N LEU A 78 -71.38 -40.66 73.97
CA LEU A 78 -70.53 -41.43 73.06
C LEU A 78 -71.20 -41.65 71.70
N ALA A 79 -72.50 -41.93 71.68
CA ALA A 79 -73.28 -42.05 70.44
C ALA A 79 -73.32 -40.74 69.63
N THR A 80 -73.11 -39.58 70.27
CA THR A 80 -73.05 -38.28 69.61
C THR A 80 -71.62 -37.93 69.18
N LEU A 81 -70.63 -38.15 70.05
CA LEU A 81 -69.24 -37.76 69.80
C LEU A 81 -68.51 -38.70 68.83
N ALA A 82 -68.84 -39.99 68.79
CA ALA A 82 -68.21 -40.94 67.89
C ALA A 82 -68.34 -40.55 66.40
N PRO A 83 -69.53 -40.24 65.86
CA PRO A 83 -69.65 -39.81 64.46
C PRO A 83 -69.04 -38.43 64.21
N GLU A 84 -69.06 -37.51 65.18
CA GLU A 84 -68.38 -36.22 65.06
C GLU A 84 -66.86 -36.39 64.92
N LEU A 85 -66.27 -37.31 65.69
CA LEU A 85 -64.85 -37.65 65.60
C LEU A 85 -64.51 -38.27 64.25
N GLU A 86 -65.31 -39.23 63.77
CA GLU A 86 -65.09 -39.84 62.45
C GLU A 86 -65.16 -38.80 61.31
N LEU A 87 -66.11 -37.87 61.40
CA LEU A 87 -66.22 -36.77 60.43
C LEU A 87 -64.98 -35.86 60.45
N LEU A 88 -64.52 -35.48 61.65
CA LEU A 88 -63.33 -34.65 61.82
C LEU A 88 -62.07 -35.34 61.30
N GLN A 89 -61.91 -36.65 61.55
CA GLN A 89 -60.79 -37.44 61.03
C GLN A 89 -60.81 -37.50 59.49
N ALA A 90 -61.97 -37.69 58.87
CA ALA A 90 -62.08 -37.66 57.41
C ALA A 90 -61.72 -36.28 56.83
N VAL A 91 -62.10 -35.20 57.51
CA VAL A 91 -61.71 -33.83 57.11
C VAL A 91 -60.21 -33.62 57.29
N GLU A 92 -59.63 -34.12 58.38
CA GLU A 92 -58.18 -34.07 58.63
C GLU A 92 -57.41 -34.76 57.50
N GLU A 93 -57.77 -36.00 57.15
CA GLU A 93 -57.13 -36.77 56.08
C GLU A 93 -57.19 -36.04 54.74
N THR A 94 -58.38 -35.57 54.34
CA THR A 94 -58.53 -34.82 53.07
C THR A 94 -57.76 -33.51 53.06
N SER A 95 -57.69 -32.81 54.20
CA SER A 95 -56.90 -31.58 54.32
C SER A 95 -55.39 -31.84 54.25
N ALA A 96 -54.92 -32.94 54.83
CA ALA A 96 -53.51 -33.34 54.78
C ALA A 96 -53.10 -33.73 53.34
N GLU A 97 -53.96 -34.44 52.61
CA GLU A 97 -53.71 -34.75 51.20
C GLU A 97 -53.67 -33.48 50.34
N ALA A 98 -54.59 -32.53 50.56
CA ALA A 98 -54.60 -31.25 49.86
C ALA A 98 -53.33 -30.43 50.16
N LEU A 99 -52.84 -30.46 51.40
CA LEU A 99 -51.59 -29.79 51.78
C LEU A 99 -50.40 -30.40 51.03
N LEU A 100 -50.26 -31.73 51.02
CA LEU A 100 -49.18 -32.42 50.31
C LEU A 100 -49.17 -32.08 48.81
N GLN A 101 -50.35 -32.04 48.18
CA GLN A 101 -50.47 -31.66 46.77
C GLN A 101 -50.07 -30.20 46.53
N ALA A 102 -50.44 -29.28 47.44
CA ALA A 102 -50.06 -27.88 47.35
C ALA A 102 -48.54 -27.68 47.54
N GLU A 103 -47.92 -28.40 48.46
CA GLU A 103 -46.47 -28.39 48.69
C GLU A 103 -45.69 -28.92 47.48
N ASP A 104 -46.12 -30.04 46.89
CA ASP A 104 -45.50 -30.56 45.68
C ASP A 104 -45.68 -29.61 44.49
N ALA A 105 -46.87 -29.01 44.32
CA ALA A 105 -47.10 -28.00 43.30
C ALA A 105 -46.20 -26.76 43.49
N MET A 106 -46.01 -26.32 44.74
CA MET A 106 -45.10 -25.23 45.10
C MET A 106 -43.64 -25.57 44.76
N HIS A 107 -43.15 -26.74 45.15
CA HIS A 107 -41.79 -27.17 44.85
C HIS A 107 -41.54 -27.29 43.34
N ASN A 108 -42.49 -27.89 42.62
CA ASN A 108 -42.43 -27.97 41.16
C ASN A 108 -42.41 -26.58 40.51
N TRP A 109 -43.20 -25.64 41.01
CA TRP A 109 -43.18 -24.26 40.52
C TRP A 109 -41.85 -23.56 40.81
N GLN A 110 -41.31 -23.71 42.02
CA GLN A 110 -40.00 -23.16 42.39
C GLN A 110 -38.89 -23.69 41.49
N HIS A 111 -38.86 -25.01 41.25
CA HIS A 111 -37.87 -25.61 40.36
C HIS A 111 -37.97 -25.05 38.94
N ARG A 112 -39.18 -24.97 38.38
CA ARG A 112 -39.39 -24.40 37.03
C ARG A 112 -39.01 -22.92 36.97
N TRP A 113 -39.25 -22.18 38.04
CA TRP A 113 -38.88 -20.78 38.14
C TRP A 113 -37.36 -20.59 38.19
N ASP A 114 -36.66 -21.40 38.99
CA ASP A 114 -35.21 -21.37 39.08
C ASP A 114 -34.56 -21.78 37.76
N GLU A 115 -35.07 -22.84 37.13
CA GLU A 115 -34.64 -23.29 35.81
C GLU A 115 -34.85 -22.20 34.76
N PHE A 116 -36.03 -21.57 34.73
CA PHE A 116 -36.31 -20.45 33.83
C PHE A 116 -35.35 -19.28 34.05
N ASN A 117 -35.07 -18.91 35.31
CA ASN A 117 -34.14 -17.82 35.61
C ASN A 117 -32.70 -18.14 35.19
N GLN A 118 -32.24 -19.38 35.40
CA GLN A 118 -30.94 -19.83 34.94
C GLN A 118 -30.85 -19.77 33.40
N HIS A 119 -31.86 -20.29 32.70
CA HIS A 119 -31.92 -20.26 31.24
C HIS A 119 -32.07 -18.83 30.69
N ALA A 120 -32.75 -17.93 31.39
CA ALA A 120 -32.92 -16.54 30.98
C ALA A 120 -31.67 -15.68 31.22
N ALA A 121 -30.78 -16.08 32.13
CA ALA A 121 -29.56 -15.34 32.43
C ALA A 121 -28.57 -15.33 31.26
N GLU A 122 -28.41 -16.45 30.55
CA GLU A 122 -27.46 -16.59 29.44
C GLU A 122 -27.81 -15.68 28.24
N PRO A 123 -29.04 -15.70 27.67
CA PRO A 123 -29.43 -14.78 26.60
C PRO A 123 -29.29 -13.31 27.02
N ARG A 124 -29.57 -12.97 28.29
CA ARG A 124 -29.42 -11.60 28.79
C ARG A 124 -27.96 -11.17 28.80
N GLN A 125 -27.06 -12.01 29.30
CA GLN A 125 -25.61 -11.75 29.26
C GLN A 125 -25.11 -11.65 27.82
N GLN A 126 -25.53 -12.55 26.94
CA GLN A 126 -25.17 -12.50 25.53
C GLN A 126 -25.66 -11.19 24.87
N ALA A 127 -26.89 -10.76 25.14
CA ALA A 127 -27.42 -9.49 24.66
C ALA A 127 -26.60 -8.29 25.14
N GLU A 128 -26.21 -8.25 26.41
CA GLU A 128 -25.34 -7.20 26.97
C GLU A 128 -23.96 -7.16 26.27
N VAL A 129 -23.36 -8.33 26.03
CA VAL A 129 -22.09 -8.46 25.28
C VAL A 129 -22.24 -7.96 23.85
N GLN A 130 -23.28 -8.39 23.13
CA GLN A 130 -23.53 -7.94 21.76
C GLN A 130 -23.80 -6.44 21.70
N GLN A 131 -24.54 -5.88 22.66
CA GLN A 131 -24.81 -4.43 22.73
C GLN A 131 -23.53 -3.63 22.99
N SER A 132 -22.62 -4.15 23.83
CA SER A 132 -21.29 -3.56 24.01
C SER A 132 -20.48 -3.59 22.70
N ARG A 133 -20.51 -4.72 21.98
CA ARG A 133 -19.83 -4.89 20.70
C ARG A 133 -20.40 -3.95 19.62
N ILE A 134 -21.72 -3.81 19.54
CA ILE A 134 -22.39 -2.85 18.64
C ILE A 134 -21.90 -1.43 18.93
N ARG A 135 -21.95 -0.98 20.19
CA ARG A 135 -21.47 0.35 20.57
C ARG A 135 -20.00 0.57 20.20
N HIS A 136 -19.15 -0.43 20.39
CA HIS A 136 -17.74 -0.34 19.99
C HIS A 136 -17.58 -0.21 18.47
N VAL A 137 -18.30 -1.03 17.69
CA VAL A 137 -18.27 -0.97 16.22
C VAL A 137 -18.81 0.37 15.72
N GLU A 138 -19.86 0.92 16.32
CA GLU A 138 -20.40 2.26 16.00
C GLU A 138 -19.37 3.36 16.25
N GLN A 139 -18.64 3.31 17.38
CA GLN A 139 -17.56 4.26 17.67
C GLN A 139 -16.42 4.17 16.66
N VAL A 140 -16.04 2.95 16.27
CA VAL A 140 -15.01 2.72 15.23
C VAL A 140 -15.49 3.26 13.88
N LEU A 141 -16.74 3.01 13.51
CA LEU A 141 -17.35 3.51 12.28
C LEU A 141 -17.33 5.05 12.23
N GLN A 142 -17.72 5.71 13.32
CA GLN A 142 -17.67 7.17 13.42
C GLN A 142 -16.24 7.72 13.27
N ARG A 143 -15.24 7.05 13.86
CA ARG A 143 -13.83 7.43 13.71
C ARG A 143 -13.35 7.29 12.27
N ILE A 144 -13.70 6.18 11.61
CA ILE A 144 -13.35 5.94 10.20
C ILE A 144 -14.03 6.98 9.30
N GLN A 145 -15.32 7.28 9.51
CA GLN A 145 -16.02 8.31 8.77
C GLN A 145 -15.38 9.70 8.96
N GLY A 146 -14.96 10.04 10.18
CA GLY A 146 -14.20 11.25 10.45
C GLY A 146 -12.88 11.30 9.68
N ARG A 147 -12.14 10.18 9.64
CA ARG A 147 -10.89 10.07 8.88
C ARG A 147 -11.10 10.19 7.38
N ILE A 148 -12.16 9.57 6.84
CA ILE A 148 -12.52 9.70 5.42
C ILE A 148 -12.76 11.16 5.07
N ARG A 149 -13.58 11.88 5.85
CA ARG A 149 -13.84 13.31 5.62
C ARG A 149 -12.56 14.15 5.65
N GLN A 150 -11.67 13.89 6.63
CA GLN A 150 -10.37 14.57 6.68
C GLN A 150 -9.54 14.31 5.42
N LEU A 151 -9.45 13.05 4.97
CA LEU A 151 -8.70 12.69 3.77
C LEU A 151 -9.32 13.29 2.50
N GLU A 152 -10.64 13.36 2.40
CA GLU A 152 -11.34 14.02 1.30
C GLU A 152 -11.06 15.53 1.29
N GLU A 153 -11.00 16.17 2.46
CA GLU A 153 -10.68 17.59 2.58
C GLU A 153 -9.18 17.87 2.31
N GLU A 154 -8.29 16.99 2.76
CA GLU A 154 -6.88 16.99 2.37
C GLU A 154 -6.74 16.85 0.84
N GLN A 155 -7.43 15.90 0.22
CA GLN A 155 -7.41 15.71 -1.24
C GLN A 155 -7.93 16.95 -1.98
N ARG A 156 -9.02 17.56 -1.51
CA ARG A 156 -9.55 18.80 -2.11
C ARG A 156 -8.64 20.01 -1.90
N SER A 157 -7.90 20.07 -0.80
CA SER A 157 -6.91 21.13 -0.59
C SER A 157 -5.63 20.92 -1.41
N LEU A 158 -5.35 19.66 -1.78
CA LEU A 158 -4.32 19.26 -2.74
C LEU A 158 -4.73 19.45 -4.21
N VAL A 159 -5.84 20.15 -4.50
CA VAL A 159 -6.15 20.60 -5.87
C VAL A 159 -4.92 21.31 -6.42
N PRO A 160 -4.54 21.04 -7.69
CA PRO A 160 -3.37 21.67 -8.25
C PRO A 160 -3.59 23.17 -8.27
N GLY A 161 -2.77 23.87 -7.49
CA GLY A 161 -2.74 25.31 -7.53
C GLY A 161 -2.23 25.83 -8.88
N PRO A 162 -2.04 27.15 -9.00
CA PRO A 162 -1.43 27.78 -10.19
C PRO A 162 -0.06 27.20 -10.57
N ALA A 163 0.56 26.40 -9.71
CA ALA A 163 1.79 25.67 -9.98
C ALA A 163 1.67 24.68 -11.15
N GLU A 164 0.51 24.03 -11.40
CA GLU A 164 0.38 23.16 -12.59
C GLU A 164 0.31 23.96 -13.89
N GLU A 165 -0.41 25.09 -13.91
CA GLU A 165 -0.42 26.01 -15.06
C GLU A 165 0.97 26.62 -15.29
N GLU A 166 1.69 26.95 -14.22
CA GLU A 166 3.07 27.45 -14.28
C GLU A 166 4.04 26.38 -14.80
N VAL A 167 3.87 25.10 -14.40
CA VAL A 167 4.64 23.98 -14.94
C VAL A 167 4.36 23.76 -16.43
N VAL A 168 3.11 23.90 -16.88
CA VAL A 168 2.77 23.82 -18.31
C VAL A 168 3.42 24.96 -19.08
N LEU A 169 3.32 26.20 -18.60
CA LEU A 169 3.97 27.37 -19.22
C LEU A 169 5.48 27.24 -19.27
N LEU A 170 6.12 26.76 -18.19
CA LEU A 170 7.55 26.48 -18.15
C LEU A 170 7.93 25.38 -19.13
N GLY A 171 7.09 24.36 -19.32
CA GLY A 171 7.27 23.32 -20.33
C GLY A 171 7.23 23.87 -21.75
N GLU A 172 6.30 24.77 -22.06
CA GLU A 172 6.23 25.45 -23.36
C GLU A 172 7.45 26.34 -23.60
N GLN A 173 7.90 27.10 -22.59
CA GLN A 173 9.10 27.92 -22.67
C GLN A 173 10.36 27.08 -22.88
N LEU A 174 10.47 25.93 -22.23
CA LEU A 174 11.58 25.00 -22.39
C LEU A 174 11.61 24.41 -23.81
N ALA A 175 10.46 24.01 -24.35
CA ALA A 175 10.37 23.50 -25.72
C ALA A 175 10.78 24.56 -26.78
N GLU A 176 10.39 25.83 -26.60
CA GLU A 176 10.82 26.90 -27.51
C GLU A 176 12.33 27.18 -27.39
N LEU A 177 12.88 27.15 -26.18
CA LEU A 177 14.33 27.28 -25.97
C LEU A 177 15.11 26.14 -26.63
N GLU A 178 14.65 24.89 -26.50
CA GLU A 178 15.26 23.73 -27.16
C GLU A 178 15.22 23.88 -28.68
N ARG A 179 14.10 24.37 -29.24
CA ARG A 179 13.98 24.64 -30.69
C ARG A 179 14.99 25.69 -31.16
N VAL A 180 15.12 26.79 -30.41
CA VAL A 180 16.08 27.86 -30.71
C VAL A 180 17.52 27.38 -30.58
N MET A 181 17.83 26.56 -29.58
CA MET A 181 19.15 25.94 -29.43
C MET A 181 19.48 25.04 -30.62
N ALA A 182 18.56 24.17 -31.04
CA ALA A 182 18.76 23.30 -32.20
C ALA A 182 18.97 24.11 -33.50
N GLU A 183 18.26 25.22 -33.67
CA GLU A 183 18.46 26.14 -34.81
C GLU A 183 19.86 26.79 -34.77
N HIS A 184 20.32 27.21 -33.59
CA HIS A 184 21.66 27.77 -33.42
C HIS A 184 22.77 26.74 -33.63
N GLU A 185 22.60 25.50 -33.17
CA GLU A 185 23.54 24.39 -33.42
C GLU A 185 23.64 24.09 -34.91
N ALA A 186 22.51 23.93 -35.60
CA ALA A 186 22.49 23.71 -37.05
C ALA A 186 23.16 24.86 -37.83
N ARG A 187 22.96 26.11 -37.37
CA ARG A 187 23.62 27.27 -37.96
C ARG A 187 25.13 27.29 -37.68
N SER A 188 25.55 26.87 -36.50
CA SER A 188 26.97 26.71 -36.15
C SER A 188 27.65 25.70 -37.05
N ASP A 189 27.05 24.52 -37.23
CA ASP A 189 27.57 23.46 -38.10
C ASP A 189 27.68 23.93 -39.56
N ALA A 190 26.64 24.59 -40.07
CA ALA A 190 26.66 25.16 -41.41
C ALA A 190 27.78 26.21 -41.60
N LEU A 191 28.05 27.04 -40.58
CA LEU A 191 29.15 28.01 -40.62
C LEU A 191 30.53 27.33 -40.57
N VAL A 192 30.68 26.24 -39.81
CA VAL A 192 31.91 25.44 -39.78
C VAL A 192 32.17 24.81 -41.14
N ASP A 193 31.14 24.25 -41.78
CA ASP A 193 31.23 23.70 -43.13
C ASP A 193 31.60 24.77 -44.16
N GLN A 194 30.95 25.93 -44.11
CA GLN A 194 31.29 27.06 -44.98
C GLN A 194 32.74 27.51 -44.78
N LEU A 195 33.21 27.59 -43.53
CA LEU A 195 34.58 27.98 -43.21
C LEU A 195 35.59 26.96 -43.76
N SER A 196 35.30 25.66 -43.64
CA SER A 196 36.14 24.60 -44.20
C SER A 196 36.22 24.70 -45.73
N ALA A 197 35.08 24.82 -46.41
CA ALA A 197 35.01 24.97 -47.86
C ALA A 197 35.75 26.22 -48.35
N THR A 198 35.66 27.32 -47.60
CA THR A 198 36.36 28.57 -47.94
C THR A 198 37.87 28.43 -47.76
N ARG A 199 38.34 27.71 -46.71
CA ARG A 199 39.76 27.40 -46.52
C ARG A 199 40.31 26.50 -47.62
N ASP A 200 39.58 25.46 -48.01
CA ASP A 200 39.96 24.57 -49.11
C ASP A 200 40.04 25.34 -50.43
N ARG A 201 39.06 26.21 -50.69
CA ARG A 201 39.06 27.10 -51.86
C ARG A 201 40.23 28.09 -51.84
N SER A 202 40.59 28.61 -50.67
CA SER A 202 41.75 29.50 -50.52
C SER A 202 43.07 28.75 -50.76
N SER A 203 43.20 27.52 -50.25
CA SER A 203 44.38 26.67 -50.43
C SER A 203 44.58 26.27 -51.90
N THR A 204 43.51 25.86 -52.58
CA THR A 204 43.53 25.55 -54.02
C THR A 204 43.91 26.77 -54.87
N LEU A 205 43.28 27.93 -54.64
CA LEU A 205 43.64 29.18 -55.33
C LEU A 205 45.10 29.60 -55.07
N SER A 206 45.61 29.37 -53.86
CA SER A 206 47.02 29.64 -53.51
C SER A 206 47.97 28.71 -54.26
N ALA A 207 47.63 27.42 -54.37
CA ALA A 207 48.39 26.45 -55.15
C ALA A 207 48.41 26.81 -56.65
N ASP A 208 47.26 27.20 -57.21
CA ASP A 208 47.14 27.65 -58.60
C ASP A 208 47.97 28.91 -58.86
N LEU A 209 47.94 29.88 -57.94
CA LEU A 209 48.74 31.09 -58.02
C LEU A 209 50.25 30.77 -58.01
N ASN A 210 50.69 29.86 -57.15
CA ASN A 210 52.09 29.43 -57.09
C ASN A 210 52.53 28.73 -58.38
N GLN A 211 51.66 27.89 -58.96
CA GLN A 211 51.93 27.25 -60.25
C GLN A 211 52.05 28.29 -61.38
N ALA A 212 51.14 29.27 -61.43
CA ALA A 212 51.20 30.37 -62.38
C ALA A 212 52.49 31.21 -62.22
N ARG A 213 52.93 31.48 -60.99
CA ARG A 213 54.20 32.17 -60.71
C ARG A 213 55.41 31.37 -61.17
N SER A 214 55.43 30.06 -60.92
CA SER A 214 56.51 29.15 -61.35
C SER A 214 56.64 29.14 -62.87
N THR A 215 55.52 28.98 -63.59
CA THR A 215 55.52 28.99 -65.06
C THR A 215 55.95 30.34 -65.63
N LEU A 216 55.56 31.45 -65.00
CA LEU A 216 56.02 32.78 -65.39
C LEU A 216 57.55 32.91 -65.23
N GLN A 217 58.11 32.46 -64.11
CA GLN A 217 59.56 32.50 -63.88
C GLN A 217 60.32 31.63 -64.88
N GLN A 218 59.81 30.44 -65.20
CA GLN A 218 60.40 29.58 -66.23
C GLN A 218 60.42 30.26 -67.61
N LYS A 219 59.32 30.92 -67.99
CA LYS A 219 59.26 31.70 -69.24
C LYS A 219 60.22 32.89 -69.24
N ARG A 220 60.33 33.63 -68.13
CA ARG A 220 61.29 34.75 -67.99
C ARG A 220 62.74 34.28 -68.06
N GLY A 221 63.07 33.16 -67.40
CA GLY A 221 64.40 32.56 -67.49
C GLY A 221 64.76 32.14 -68.92
N ARG A 222 63.79 31.57 -69.66
CA ARG A 222 63.96 31.21 -71.07
C ARG A 222 64.11 32.44 -71.98
N GLN A 223 63.40 33.53 -71.71
CA GLN A 223 63.58 34.79 -72.41
C GLN A 223 64.98 35.35 -72.18
N ALA A 224 65.43 35.46 -70.93
CA ALA A 224 66.77 35.96 -70.59
C ALA A 224 67.89 35.12 -71.23
N SER A 225 67.72 33.79 -71.32
CA SER A 225 68.70 32.93 -72.00
C SER A 225 68.74 33.15 -73.52
N LEU A 226 67.59 33.44 -74.15
CA LEU A 226 67.52 33.72 -75.58
C LEU A 226 68.10 35.10 -75.91
N GLU A 227 67.85 36.11 -75.07
CA GLU A 227 68.46 37.44 -75.18
C GLU A 227 69.99 37.37 -75.02
N ALA A 228 70.50 36.56 -74.09
CA ALA A 228 71.95 36.34 -73.94
C ALA A 228 72.58 35.65 -75.17
N LEU A 229 71.87 34.69 -75.79
CA LEU A 229 72.30 34.04 -77.04
C LEU A 229 72.32 35.02 -78.22
N GLN A 230 71.35 35.95 -78.28
CA GLN A 230 71.30 36.98 -79.32
C GLN A 230 72.48 37.97 -79.19
N GLN A 231 72.76 38.43 -77.97
CA GLN A 231 73.84 39.39 -77.74
C GLN A 231 75.22 38.81 -78.09
N ALA A 232 75.43 37.51 -77.83
CA ALA A 232 76.67 36.81 -78.16
C ALA A 232 76.90 36.64 -79.68
N ALA A 233 75.86 36.68 -80.50
CA ALA A 233 75.97 36.55 -81.97
C ALA A 233 76.23 37.89 -82.69
N MET A 234 75.99 39.03 -82.04
CA MET A 234 76.15 40.36 -82.65
C MET A 234 77.57 40.94 -82.51
N ASP A 235 78.37 40.45 -81.56
CA ASP A 235 79.72 41.00 -81.26
C ASP A 235 80.88 40.37 -82.08
N ASP A 236 80.61 39.41 -82.97
CA ASP A 236 81.65 38.63 -83.69
C ASP A 236 81.97 39.17 -85.11
N GLY A 237 82.27 40.47 -85.23
CA GLY A 237 82.69 41.12 -86.49
C GLY A 237 84.05 41.82 -86.40
N ASP A 238 85.03 41.32 -87.15
CA ASP A 238 86.47 41.69 -87.18
C ASP A 238 86.81 43.18 -86.90
N ALA A 239 87.48 43.43 -85.77
CA ALA A 239 87.89 44.75 -85.29
C ALA A 239 88.88 45.51 -86.24
N SER A 240 89.60 44.79 -87.11
CA SER A 240 90.54 45.37 -88.09
C SER A 240 89.82 46.06 -89.25
N VAL A 241 88.62 45.58 -89.64
CA VAL A 241 87.77 46.19 -90.67
C VAL A 241 87.13 47.50 -90.16
N GLY A 242 86.80 47.55 -88.87
CA GLY A 242 86.25 48.76 -88.22
C GLY A 242 87.20 49.96 -88.28
N ALA A 243 88.51 49.74 -88.10
CA ALA A 243 89.51 50.81 -88.14
C ALA A 243 89.68 51.43 -89.55
N TRP A 244 89.64 50.60 -90.60
CA TRP A 244 89.73 51.08 -91.99
C TRP A 244 88.49 51.88 -92.40
N LEU A 245 87.29 51.42 -92.00
CA LEU A 245 86.04 52.15 -92.23
C LEU A 245 86.03 53.51 -91.52
N GLN A 246 86.63 53.61 -90.33
CA GLN A 246 86.77 54.87 -89.59
C GLN A 246 87.73 55.85 -90.28
N ALA A 247 88.89 55.39 -90.75
CA ALA A 247 89.90 56.22 -91.42
C ALA A 247 89.40 56.87 -92.72
N ARG A 248 88.43 56.23 -93.39
CA ARG A 248 87.84 56.69 -94.66
C ARG A 248 86.48 57.38 -94.49
N GLN A 249 86.06 57.68 -93.26
CA GLN A 249 84.75 58.28 -92.93
C GLN A 249 83.54 57.45 -93.39
N LEU A 250 83.72 56.14 -93.60
CA LEU A 250 82.67 55.21 -94.02
C LEU A 250 82.01 54.49 -92.84
N ALA A 251 82.58 54.57 -91.63
CA ALA A 251 82.03 53.95 -90.43
C ALA A 251 80.65 54.50 -89.99
N GLY A 252 80.28 55.71 -90.44
CA GLY A 252 78.97 56.32 -90.14
C GLY A 252 77.89 56.04 -91.19
N LYS A 253 78.19 55.29 -92.26
CA LYS A 253 77.19 54.90 -93.26
C LYS A 253 76.43 53.65 -92.80
N PRO A 254 75.11 53.59 -93.01
CA PRO A 254 74.28 52.50 -92.50
C PRO A 254 74.69 51.17 -93.11
N ARG A 255 74.61 50.11 -92.28
CA ARG A 255 74.80 48.73 -92.75
C ARG A 255 73.52 48.21 -93.37
N LEU A 256 73.63 47.26 -94.27
CA LEU A 256 72.48 46.65 -94.95
C LEU A 256 71.46 46.07 -93.94
N LEU A 257 71.90 45.43 -92.86
CA LEU A 257 71.02 44.89 -91.81
C LEU A 257 70.12 45.96 -91.15
N GLU A 258 70.59 47.21 -91.07
CA GLU A 258 69.84 48.32 -90.47
C GLU A 258 68.82 48.92 -91.44
N GLN A 259 68.98 48.69 -92.75
CA GLN A 259 68.09 49.20 -93.80
C GLN A 259 67.08 48.16 -94.31
N ILE A 260 67.23 46.89 -93.94
CA ILE A 260 66.32 45.83 -94.35
C ILE A 260 65.21 45.62 -93.32
N GLN A 261 63.96 45.59 -93.80
CA GLN A 261 62.82 45.01 -93.09
C GLN A 261 62.39 43.70 -93.75
N VAL A 262 62.19 42.65 -92.95
CA VAL A 262 61.79 41.31 -93.39
C VAL A 262 60.44 40.96 -92.77
N ASP A 263 59.55 40.35 -93.56
CA ASP A 263 58.27 39.80 -93.08
C ASP A 263 58.48 38.70 -92.00
N ASP A 264 57.56 38.62 -91.02
CA ASP A 264 57.61 37.63 -89.94
C ASP A 264 57.66 36.18 -90.44
N GLY A 265 58.61 35.39 -89.93
CA GLY A 265 58.84 34.00 -90.29
C GLY A 265 59.87 33.80 -91.42
N TRP A 266 60.29 34.87 -92.10
CA TRP A 266 61.26 34.81 -93.20
C TRP A 266 62.67 35.25 -92.81
N GLN A 267 62.90 35.65 -91.56
CA GLN A 267 64.18 36.19 -91.08
C GLN A 267 65.35 35.22 -91.34
N LEU A 268 65.19 33.94 -90.98
CA LEU A 268 66.23 32.92 -91.16
C LEU A 268 66.57 32.69 -92.64
N ALA A 269 65.57 32.72 -93.52
CA ALA A 269 65.77 32.51 -94.96
C ALA A 269 66.54 33.68 -95.59
N VAL A 270 66.26 34.92 -95.17
CA VAL A 270 66.98 36.13 -95.61
C VAL A 270 68.42 36.13 -95.09
N GLU A 271 68.61 35.76 -93.82
CA GLU A 271 69.94 35.63 -93.21
C GLU A 271 70.81 34.60 -93.93
N THR A 272 70.23 33.42 -94.24
CA THR A 272 70.97 32.34 -94.92
C THR A 272 71.41 32.75 -96.33
N VAL A 273 70.63 33.58 -97.03
CA VAL A 273 70.93 34.01 -98.41
C VAL A 273 71.90 35.18 -98.45
N LEU A 274 71.72 36.19 -97.58
CA LEU A 274 72.56 37.38 -97.59
C LEU A 274 73.86 37.20 -96.79
N GLY A 275 73.88 36.34 -95.78
CA GLY A 275 75.08 36.01 -95.00
C GLY A 275 75.91 37.24 -94.62
N ASP A 276 77.21 37.20 -94.93
CA ASP A 276 78.16 38.28 -94.65
C ASP A 276 77.81 39.61 -95.36
N TYR A 277 76.98 39.60 -96.41
CA TYR A 277 76.52 40.83 -97.08
C TYR A 277 75.51 41.62 -96.23
N LEU A 278 74.90 41.04 -95.18
CA LEU A 278 74.08 41.80 -94.22
C LEU A 278 74.89 42.87 -93.48
N GLN A 279 76.19 42.65 -93.33
CA GLN A 279 77.09 43.62 -92.72
C GLN A 279 77.71 44.60 -93.74
N ALA A 280 77.28 44.56 -95.01
CA ALA A 280 77.79 45.45 -96.05
C ALA A 280 77.46 46.91 -95.74
N VAL A 281 78.42 47.80 -96.04
CA VAL A 281 78.26 49.25 -95.86
C VAL A 281 77.69 49.85 -97.15
N CYS A 282 76.54 50.52 -97.03
CA CYS A 282 75.89 51.16 -98.17
C CYS A 282 76.66 52.44 -98.56
N VAL A 283 77.09 52.55 -99.83
CA VAL A 283 77.85 53.68 -100.38
C VAL A 283 77.17 54.24 -101.63
N ASP A 284 77.29 55.55 -101.85
CA ASP A 284 76.55 56.23 -102.93
C ASP A 284 77.14 55.96 -104.33
N GLU A 285 78.45 55.71 -104.43
CA GLU A 285 79.13 55.43 -105.71
C GLU A 285 80.44 54.63 -105.49
N ILE A 286 80.53 53.37 -105.94
CA ILE A 286 81.72 52.52 -105.74
C ILE A 286 82.90 53.02 -106.58
N GLY A 287 82.64 53.61 -107.75
CA GLY A 287 83.70 54.10 -108.66
C GLY A 287 84.65 55.11 -108.03
N SER A 288 84.15 55.92 -107.09
CA SER A 288 84.94 56.90 -106.33
C SER A 288 85.93 56.28 -105.33
N LEU A 289 85.73 55.00 -104.97
CA LEU A 289 86.51 54.26 -103.98
C LEU A 289 87.55 53.31 -104.60
N GLY A 290 87.65 53.25 -105.94
CA GLY A 290 88.51 52.31 -106.68
C GLY A 290 90.01 52.45 -106.37
N SER A 291 90.55 53.67 -106.37
CA SER A 291 91.97 53.95 -106.01
C SER A 291 92.28 53.73 -104.52
N SER A 292 91.22 53.56 -103.73
CA SER A 292 91.23 53.56 -102.28
C SER A 292 91.23 52.12 -101.71
N LEU A 293 90.79 51.13 -102.49
CA LEU A 293 90.73 49.72 -102.11
C LEU A 293 92.11 49.04 -102.02
N GLU A 294 93.14 49.57 -102.70
CA GLU A 294 94.51 49.01 -102.68
C GLU A 294 95.19 49.11 -101.29
N GLN A 295 94.68 49.94 -100.38
CA GLN A 295 95.25 50.15 -99.03
C GLN A 295 94.63 49.24 -97.94
N LEU A 296 93.75 48.31 -98.31
CA LEU A 296 93.18 47.35 -97.35
C LEU A 296 94.13 46.14 -97.21
N GLU A 297 95.01 46.15 -96.19
CA GLU A 297 96.04 45.12 -96.03
C GLU A 297 95.49 43.76 -95.53
N GLN A 298 94.39 43.75 -94.75
CA GLN A 298 93.71 42.53 -94.27
C GLN A 298 92.21 42.77 -94.03
N GLY A 299 91.40 41.75 -94.27
CA GLY A 299 89.96 41.74 -93.99
C GLY A 299 89.10 41.65 -95.26
N ARG A 300 87.79 41.40 -95.07
CA ARG A 300 86.78 41.48 -96.13
C ARG A 300 85.88 42.67 -95.87
N VAL A 301 85.72 43.54 -96.85
CA VAL A 301 84.76 44.64 -96.80
C VAL A 301 83.76 44.43 -97.93
N ALA A 302 82.49 44.25 -97.56
CA ALA A 302 81.39 44.28 -98.51
C ALA A 302 80.88 45.74 -98.61
N LEU A 303 80.97 46.31 -99.81
CA LEU A 303 80.43 47.63 -100.14
C LEU A 303 79.26 47.44 -101.09
N LEU A 304 78.15 48.12 -100.82
CA LEU A 304 76.94 48.00 -101.63
C LEU A 304 76.55 49.36 -102.18
N GLU A 305 76.44 49.47 -103.50
CA GLU A 305 75.97 50.68 -104.18
C GLU A 305 74.47 50.57 -104.47
N ALA A 306 73.77 51.68 -104.28
CA ALA A 306 72.34 51.76 -104.59
C ALA A 306 72.11 51.75 -106.11
N GLY A 307 71.73 50.59 -106.65
CA GLY A 307 71.28 50.46 -108.05
C GLY A 307 69.80 50.82 -108.25
N PRO A 308 69.34 51.02 -109.50
CA PRO A 308 67.92 51.16 -109.79
C PRO A 308 67.17 49.94 -109.26
N ASN A 309 66.02 50.13 -108.60
CA ASN A 309 65.27 49.08 -107.90
C ASN A 309 64.38 48.26 -108.86
N PRO A 310 64.78 47.06 -109.34
CA PRO A 310 63.87 46.19 -110.06
C PRO A 310 62.88 45.57 -109.07
N GLN A 311 61.57 45.78 -109.28
CA GLN A 311 60.55 45.06 -108.52
C GLN A 311 60.68 43.55 -108.77
N ALA A 312 61.11 42.80 -107.76
CA ALA A 312 61.21 41.35 -107.83
C ALA A 312 59.81 40.71 -107.81
N PRO A 313 59.52 39.67 -108.64
CA PRO A 313 58.25 38.96 -108.62
C PRO A 313 57.96 38.32 -107.26
N ALA A 314 56.67 38.18 -106.91
CA ALA A 314 56.20 37.72 -105.59
C ALA A 314 56.68 36.32 -105.15
N GLU A 315 57.22 35.52 -106.08
CA GLU A 315 57.76 34.18 -105.81
C GLU A 315 59.23 34.20 -105.38
N TYR A 316 59.92 35.34 -105.50
CA TYR A 316 61.33 35.47 -105.12
C TYR A 316 61.49 36.08 -103.73
N LEU A 317 62.57 35.68 -103.04
CA LEU A 317 62.90 36.12 -101.69
C LEU A 317 63.03 37.65 -101.57
N GLY A 318 63.45 38.32 -102.65
CA GLY A 318 63.52 39.79 -102.75
C GLY A 318 62.17 40.51 -102.62
N SER A 319 61.03 39.83 -102.82
CA SER A 319 59.69 40.41 -102.59
C SER A 319 59.29 40.48 -101.11
N ARG A 320 60.02 39.76 -100.24
CA ARG A 320 59.82 39.68 -98.77
C ARG A 320 60.78 40.57 -97.98
N VAL A 321 61.60 41.32 -98.70
CA VAL A 321 62.68 42.16 -98.17
C VAL A 321 62.41 43.57 -98.68
N ARG A 322 62.23 44.53 -97.76
CA ARG A 322 62.11 45.95 -98.10
C ARG A 322 63.38 46.65 -97.65
N CYS A 323 64.05 47.34 -98.57
CA CYS A 323 65.19 48.19 -98.26
C CYS A 323 64.70 49.64 -98.16
N GLY A 324 64.97 50.30 -97.03
CA GLY A 324 64.66 51.71 -96.76
C GLY A 324 65.73 52.66 -97.25
#